data_AF-A0A934ZN58-F1
#
_entry.id   AF-A0A934ZN58-F1
#
_cell.length_a   1.000
_cell.length_b   1.000
_cell.length_c   1.000
_cell.angle_alpha   90.00
_cell.angle_beta   90.00
_cell.angle_gamma   90.00
#
_symmetry.space_group_name_H-M   'P 1'
#
loop_
_entity.id
_entity.type
_entity.pdbx_description
1 polymer ?
#
loop_
_entity_poly.entity_id
_entity_poly.type
_entity_poly.pdbx_seq_one_letter_code
_entity_poly.pdbx_strand_id
1 'polypeptide(L)'
;MRRVVVLGVTILLGCAAYQRGEGLDPATVPSALRPDYELFAQRCSRCHSLSRPLNTRISSEEHWRVYVARMRRMPGSGIAPDDVPALLRFLNWYSAARRSPDGGVGGTR
;
A
#
# COMPACT_ATOMS: atom_id res chain seq x y z
N MET A 1 8.53 -43.57 -39.63
CA MET A 1 9.42 -42.87 -38.68
C MET A 1 9.53 -41.42 -39.08
N ARG A 2 8.89 -40.50 -38.34
CA ARG A 2 9.18 -39.06 -38.38
C ARG A 2 8.75 -38.46 -37.04
N ARG A 3 9.74 -38.19 -36.21
CA ARG A 3 9.59 -37.66 -34.86
C ARG A 3 9.10 -36.21 -34.98
N VAL A 4 7.92 -35.92 -34.44
CA VAL A 4 7.45 -34.54 -34.25
C VAL A 4 8.26 -33.96 -33.09
N VAL A 5 9.08 -32.97 -33.39
CA VAL A 5 9.84 -32.20 -32.39
C VAL A 5 8.86 -31.27 -31.68
N VAL A 6 8.62 -31.52 -30.39
CA VAL A 6 7.90 -30.58 -29.52
C VAL A 6 8.83 -29.39 -29.29
N LEU A 7 8.59 -28.28 -29.99
CA LEU A 7 9.21 -27.01 -29.66
C LEU A 7 8.61 -26.54 -28.33
N GLY A 8 9.43 -26.59 -27.27
CA GLY A 8 9.09 -26.08 -25.96
C GLY A 8 8.81 -24.58 -26.03
N VAL A 9 7.61 -24.20 -25.59
CA VAL A 9 7.28 -22.81 -25.31
C VAL A 9 7.66 -22.53 -23.86
N THR A 10 8.90 -22.07 -23.67
CA THR A 10 9.35 -21.48 -22.40
C THR A 10 8.75 -20.08 -22.26
N ILE A 11 7.55 -19.98 -21.69
CA ILE A 11 7.04 -18.70 -21.18
C ILE A 11 7.38 -18.64 -19.68
N LEU A 12 8.58 -18.12 -19.37
CA LEU A 12 9.02 -17.82 -18.00
C LEU A 12 9.44 -16.35 -17.83
N LEU A 13 8.79 -15.42 -18.53
CA LEU A 13 9.01 -13.98 -18.34
C LEU A 13 7.70 -13.19 -18.30
N GLY A 14 6.81 -13.54 -17.35
CA GLY A 14 5.50 -12.87 -17.24
C GLY A 14 5.02 -12.51 -15.84
N CYS A 15 5.65 -12.96 -14.75
CA CYS A 15 5.08 -12.77 -13.40
C CYS A 15 5.67 -11.59 -12.60
N ALA A 16 6.79 -10.99 -13.02
CA ALA A 16 7.42 -9.92 -12.23
C ALA A 16 6.74 -8.54 -12.37
N ALA A 17 5.93 -8.32 -13.42
CA ALA A 17 5.28 -7.04 -13.68
C ALA A 17 3.86 -6.92 -13.11
N TYR A 18 3.18 -8.03 -12.80
CA TYR A 18 1.78 -8.02 -12.34
C TYR A 18 1.61 -7.52 -10.89
N GLN A 19 2.69 -7.31 -10.14
CA GLN A 19 2.64 -6.89 -8.73
C GLN A 19 2.88 -5.38 -8.51
N ARG A 20 3.02 -4.55 -9.54
CA ARG A 20 3.36 -3.11 -9.40
C ARG A 20 2.22 -2.17 -8.98
N GLY A 21 1.05 -2.67 -8.58
CA GLY A 21 -0.17 -1.86 -8.67
C GLY A 21 -0.77 -1.25 -7.41
N GLU A 22 -0.37 -1.63 -6.20
CA GLU A 22 -1.23 -1.38 -5.03
C GLU A 22 -0.60 -0.53 -3.92
N GLY A 23 0.35 0.37 -4.21
CA GLY A 23 0.98 1.23 -3.19
C GLY A 23 1.62 2.50 -3.76
N LEU A 24 2.31 3.25 -2.92
CA LEU A 24 3.14 4.40 -3.32
C LEU A 24 4.54 3.94 -3.74
N ASP A 25 5.17 4.70 -4.63
CA ASP A 25 6.62 4.60 -4.83
C ASP A 25 7.34 5.12 -3.56
N PRO A 26 8.15 4.30 -2.86
CA PRO A 26 8.89 4.72 -1.67
C PRO A 26 9.77 5.96 -1.88
N ALA A 27 10.22 6.22 -3.12
CA ALA A 27 11.00 7.41 -3.45
C ALA A 27 10.20 8.72 -3.27
N THR A 28 8.88 8.65 -3.36
CA THR A 28 7.97 9.79 -3.16
C THR A 28 7.63 10.04 -1.68
N VAL A 29 8.00 9.11 -0.80
CA VAL A 29 7.80 9.22 0.66
C VAL A 29 9.05 9.83 1.29
N PRO A 30 8.92 10.89 2.14
CA PRO A 30 10.03 11.45 2.90
C PRO A 30 10.80 10.36 3.63
N SER A 31 12.13 10.44 3.64
CA SER A 31 12.99 9.41 4.22
C SER A 31 12.62 9.06 5.66
N ALA A 32 12.25 10.06 6.46
CA ALA A 32 11.80 9.88 7.85
C ALA A 32 10.49 9.08 8.00
N LEU A 33 9.66 9.02 6.95
CA LEU A 33 8.37 8.31 6.95
C LEU A 33 8.39 6.98 6.16
N ARG A 34 9.51 6.63 5.50
CA ARG A 34 9.59 5.36 4.76
C ARG A 34 9.37 4.13 5.64
N PRO A 35 9.93 4.05 6.87
CA PRO A 35 9.63 2.92 7.76
C PRO A 35 8.14 2.83 8.12
N ASP A 36 7.48 3.98 8.32
CA ASP A 36 6.05 4.04 8.60
C ASP A 36 5.22 3.59 7.38
N TYR A 37 5.65 3.97 6.17
CA TYR A 37 5.05 3.51 4.92
C TYR A 37 5.23 2.01 4.70
N GLU A 38 6.42 1.46 4.96
CA GLU A 38 6.68 0.03 4.85
C GLU A 38 5.80 -0.77 5.81
N LEU A 39 5.68 -0.31 7.07
CA LEU A 39 4.77 -0.92 8.03
C LEU A 39 3.32 -0.84 7.54
N PHE A 40 2.88 0.32 7.05
CA PHE A 40 1.57 0.48 6.45
C PHE A 40 1.33 -0.50 5.29
N ALA A 41 2.27 -0.61 4.35
CA ALA A 41 2.15 -1.49 3.21
C ALA A 41 2.10 -2.97 3.65
N GLN A 42 2.88 -3.36 4.66
CA GLN A 42 2.90 -4.72 5.19
C GLN A 42 1.62 -5.08 5.96
N ARG A 43 1.10 -4.18 6.80
CA ARG A 43 -0.06 -4.46 7.65
C ARG A 43 -1.38 -4.30 6.90
N CYS A 44 -1.53 -3.21 6.15
CA CYS A 44 -2.81 -2.85 5.53
C CYS A 44 -3.11 -3.60 4.23
N SER A 45 -2.13 -4.28 3.62
CA SER A 45 -2.34 -5.13 2.44
C SER A 45 -2.84 -6.55 2.78
N ARG A 46 -2.82 -6.94 4.06
CA ARG A 46 -3.12 -8.32 4.49
C ARG A 46 -4.55 -8.77 4.19
N CYS A 47 -5.50 -7.85 4.16
CA CYS A 47 -6.92 -8.17 4.02
C CYS A 47 -7.54 -7.64 2.73
N HIS A 48 -6.94 -6.61 2.11
CA HIS A 48 -7.38 -6.00 0.86
C HIS A 48 -6.28 -5.09 0.30
N SER A 49 -6.43 -4.66 -0.94
CA SER A 49 -5.58 -3.65 -1.61
C SER A 49 -5.31 -2.39 -0.77
N LEU A 50 -4.12 -1.79 -0.87
CA LEU A 50 -3.86 -0.49 -0.23
C LEU A 50 -4.61 0.66 -0.93
N SER A 51 -5.19 0.44 -2.10
CA SER A 51 -6.11 1.41 -2.72
C SER A 51 -7.26 1.80 -1.77
N ARG A 52 -7.70 0.88 -0.90
CA ARG A 52 -8.75 1.13 0.11
C ARG A 52 -8.38 2.30 1.03
N PRO A 53 -7.30 2.24 1.84
CA PRO A 53 -6.88 3.38 2.64
C PRO A 53 -6.33 4.55 1.80
N LEU A 54 -5.63 4.29 0.69
CA LEU A 54 -4.99 5.35 -0.10
C LEU A 54 -5.98 6.22 -0.88
N ASN A 55 -7.19 5.74 -1.19
CA ASN A 55 -8.21 6.47 -1.96
C ASN A 55 -9.41 6.95 -1.13
N THR A 56 -9.37 6.81 0.20
CA THR A 56 -10.41 7.41 1.04
C THR A 56 -10.36 8.94 0.98
N ARG A 57 -11.46 9.58 1.41
CA ARG A 57 -11.52 11.03 1.65
C ARG A 57 -11.20 11.41 3.10
N ILE A 58 -10.64 10.50 3.89
CA ILE A 58 -10.32 10.77 5.30
C ILE A 58 -9.13 11.74 5.35
N SER A 59 -9.32 12.82 6.10
CA SER A 59 -8.35 13.90 6.22
C SER A 59 -8.03 14.30 7.66
N SER A 60 -8.87 13.91 8.62
CA SER A 60 -8.72 14.23 10.03
C SER A 60 -8.06 13.08 10.79
N GLU A 61 -7.25 13.45 11.78
CA GLU A 61 -6.55 12.50 12.64
C GLU A 61 -7.52 11.61 13.42
N GLU A 62 -8.61 12.18 13.93
CA GLU A 62 -9.65 11.44 14.65
C GLU A 62 -10.27 10.34 13.80
N HIS A 63 -10.64 10.65 12.55
CA HIS A 63 -11.21 9.66 11.64
C HIS A 63 -10.18 8.58 11.26
N TRP A 64 -8.89 8.94 11.13
CA TRP A 64 -7.84 7.95 10.94
C TRP A 64 -7.68 7.02 12.14
N ARG A 65 -7.76 7.55 13.38
CA ARG A 65 -7.73 6.74 14.61
C ARG A 65 -8.87 5.73 14.63
N VAL A 66 -10.10 6.16 14.30
CA VAL A 66 -11.27 5.26 14.22
C VAL A 66 -11.09 4.21 13.11
N TYR A 67 -10.60 4.62 11.93
CA TYR A 67 -10.38 3.73 10.79
C TYR A 67 -9.36 2.63 11.12
N VAL A 68 -8.18 3.01 11.61
CA VAL A 68 -7.11 2.06 11.98
C VAL A 68 -7.57 1.15 13.12
N ALA A 69 -8.28 1.69 14.13
CA ALA A 69 -8.82 0.89 15.22
C ALA A 69 -9.83 -0.16 14.72
N ARG A 70 -10.67 0.18 13.73
CA ARG A 70 -11.58 -0.79 13.10
C ARG A 70 -10.81 -1.89 12.38
N MET A 71 -9.80 -1.54 11.56
CA MET A 71 -9.02 -2.52 10.81
C MET A 71 -8.22 -3.44 11.72
N ARG A 72 -7.66 -2.91 12.81
CA ARG A 72 -6.96 -3.70 13.84
C ARG A 72 -7.85 -4.77 14.46
N ARG A 73 -9.14 -4.49 14.69
CA ARG A 73 -10.10 -5.47 15.27
C ARG A 73 -10.50 -6.58 14.30
N MET A 74 -10.14 -6.50 13.02
CA MET A 74 -10.44 -7.56 12.06
C MET A 74 -9.56 -8.79 12.34
N PRO A 75 -10.13 -10.01 12.32
CA PRO A 75 -9.35 -11.24 12.45
C PRO A 75 -8.24 -11.31 11.40
N GLY A 76 -7.03 -11.66 11.82
CA GLY A 76 -5.88 -11.80 10.92
C GLY A 76 -5.26 -10.48 10.43
N SER A 77 -5.74 -9.31 10.91
CA SER A 77 -5.22 -7.99 10.52
C SER A 77 -3.72 -7.84 10.79
N GLY A 78 -3.22 -8.50 11.84
CA GLY A 78 -1.81 -8.43 12.23
C GLY A 78 -1.35 -7.04 12.66
N ILE A 79 -2.25 -6.10 12.91
CA ILE A 79 -1.95 -4.74 13.41
C ILE A 79 -1.83 -4.80 14.94
N ALA A 80 -0.61 -4.69 15.46
CA ALA A 80 -0.36 -4.60 16.89
C ALA A 80 -0.75 -3.21 17.44
N PRO A 81 -1.02 -3.07 18.75
CA PRO A 81 -1.21 -1.76 19.37
C PRO A 81 -0.04 -0.79 19.09
N ASP A 82 1.18 -1.30 19.09
CA ASP A 82 2.41 -0.50 18.88
C ASP A 82 2.63 -0.08 17.42
N ASP A 83 1.94 -0.70 16.46
CA ASP A 83 1.98 -0.28 15.05
C ASP A 83 1.19 1.04 14.85
N VAL A 84 0.17 1.28 15.67
CA VAL A 84 -0.83 2.35 15.46
C VAL A 84 -0.19 3.74 15.32
N PRO A 85 0.76 4.18 16.17
CA PRO A 85 1.37 5.49 16.02
C PRO A 85 2.05 5.69 14.65
N ALA A 86 2.79 4.69 14.16
CA ALA A 86 3.46 4.76 12.86
C ALA A 86 2.46 4.80 11.70
N LEU A 87 1.42 3.95 11.75
CA LEU A 87 0.34 3.96 10.75
C LEU A 87 -0.35 5.33 10.69
N LEU A 88 -0.64 5.93 11.84
CA LEU A 88 -1.28 7.25 11.90
C LEU A 88 -0.36 8.36 11.40
N ARG A 89 0.95 8.34 11.71
CA ARG A 89 1.89 9.33 11.17
C ARG A 89 1.91 9.32 9.65
N PHE A 90 2.04 8.14 9.04
CA PHE A 90 2.01 8.00 7.58
C PHE A 90 0.68 8.47 6.97
N LEU A 91 -0.46 7.97 7.49
CA LEU A 91 -1.79 8.29 6.92
C LEU A 91 -2.15 9.78 7.03
N ASN A 92 -1.79 10.43 8.15
CA ASN A 92 -2.00 11.86 8.32
C ASN A 92 -1.15 12.65 7.32
N TRP A 93 0.16 12.36 7.24
CA TRP A 93 1.05 12.99 6.26
C TRP A 93 0.54 12.80 4.82
N TYR A 94 0.24 11.57 4.43
CA TYR A 94 -0.19 11.24 3.08
C TYR A 94 -1.49 11.98 2.71
N SER A 95 -2.47 11.97 3.61
CA SER A 95 -3.74 12.66 3.37
C SER A 95 -3.54 14.17 3.25
N ALA A 96 -2.64 14.77 4.04
CA ALA A 96 -2.32 16.19 3.97
C ALA A 96 -1.59 16.53 2.66
N ALA A 97 -0.56 15.76 2.30
CA ALA A 97 0.22 15.94 1.08
C ALA A 97 -0.67 15.89 -0.18
N ARG A 98 -1.66 15.00 -0.22
CA ARG A 98 -2.63 14.90 -1.33
C ARG A 98 -3.52 16.13 -1.53
N ARG A 99 -3.66 16.97 -0.50
CA ARG A 99 -4.44 18.21 -0.57
C ARG A 99 -3.58 19.43 -0.89
N SER A 100 -2.26 19.29 -0.85
CA SER A 100 -1.35 20.39 -1.15
C SER A 100 -1.48 20.80 -2.62
N PRO A 101 -1.51 22.12 -2.92
CA PRO A 101 -1.61 22.64 -4.29
C PRO A 101 -0.45 22.21 -5.19
N ASP A 102 0.71 21.90 -4.62
CA ASP A 102 1.96 21.61 -5.32
C ASP A 102 2.04 20.20 -5.94
N GLY A 103 0.90 19.53 -6.15
CA GLY A 103 0.84 18.24 -6.86
C GLY A 103 1.12 17.02 -5.97
N GLY A 104 0.36 16.90 -4.88
CA GLY A 104 0.51 15.88 -3.82
C GLY A 104 0.92 14.46 -4.22
N VAL A 105 1.64 13.81 -3.30
CA VAL A 105 2.18 12.45 -3.44
C VAL A 105 1.10 11.42 -3.77
N GLY A 106 1.33 10.59 -4.79
CA GLY A 106 0.64 9.31 -4.97
C GLY A 106 -0.65 9.32 -5.79
N GLY A 107 -0.97 10.40 -6.51
CA GLY A 107 -2.12 10.42 -7.41
C GLY A 107 -1.74 10.21 -8.87
N THR A 108 -1.87 8.99 -9.41
CA THR A 108 -2.08 8.85 -10.85
C THR A 108 -3.46 9.44 -11.16
N ARG A 109 -3.49 10.45 -12.04
CA ARG A 109 -4.71 10.94 -12.68
C ARG A 109 -5.49 9.80 -13.33
#